data_AF-A0AAW8DCD7-F1
#
_entry.id   AF-A0AAW8DCD7-F1
#
_cell.length_a   1.000
_cell.length_b   1.000
_cell.length_c   1.000
_cell.angle_alpha   90.00
_cell.angle_beta   90.00
_cell.angle_gamma   90.00
#
_symmetry.space_group_name_H-M   'P 1'
#
loop_
_entity.id
_entity.type
_entity.pdbx_description
1 polymer ?
#
loop_
_entity_poly.entity_id
_entity_poly.type
_entity_poly.pdbx_seq_one_letter_code
_entity_poly.pdbx_strand_id
1 'polypeptide(L)'
;MSLPSKAFQRWLHGIAPNTSTADVCRFSGVKRTTLAQQLVRGKVAESSLVSISRAFDMNPFDALAQFEAYAALRGTPVPPTDAELVSQVSTTDLLRAVVERSDPGEGVPPLVLAETPHGSSVRNWVDAIDDGELRHRVSGSTGIAPQNFSAHLTANRLPPELALATSRAAGVGPAGGLVASGLVTEAEAGWPPGARRDALDRMTDGELALLAGERLQALGKALRRHEHELDHSNRIWENLG
;
A
#
# COMPACT_ATOMS: atom_id res chain seq x y z
N MET A 1 -3.38 5.67 -12.99
CA MET A 1 -3.08 6.76 -13.93
C MET A 1 -2.36 7.83 -13.14
N SER A 2 -2.56 9.12 -13.43
CA SER A 2 -1.88 10.24 -12.81
C SER A 2 -2.82 11.45 -12.83
N LEU A 3 -2.60 12.41 -11.94
CA LEU A 3 -3.45 13.57 -11.75
C LEU A 3 -3.37 14.53 -12.95
N PRO A 4 -4.49 15.06 -13.47
CA PRO A 4 -4.45 16.08 -14.53
C PRO A 4 -3.68 17.32 -14.08
N SER A 5 -2.68 17.75 -14.86
CA SER A 5 -1.77 18.84 -14.46
C SER A 5 -2.50 20.15 -14.15
N LYS A 6 -3.54 20.50 -14.91
CA LYS A 6 -4.35 21.70 -14.67
C LYS A 6 -5.08 21.65 -13.32
N ALA A 7 -5.66 20.50 -12.98
CA ALA A 7 -6.32 20.30 -11.69
C ALA A 7 -5.30 20.39 -10.54
N PHE A 8 -4.13 19.78 -10.74
CA PHE A 8 -3.02 19.84 -9.79
C PHE A 8 -2.49 21.27 -9.59
N GLN A 9 -2.31 22.05 -10.66
CA GLN A 9 -1.88 23.45 -10.57
C GLN A 9 -2.89 24.32 -9.83
N ARG A 10 -4.19 24.10 -10.07
CA ARG A 10 -5.26 24.80 -9.34
C ARG A 10 -5.24 24.45 -7.85
N TRP A 11 -5.10 23.17 -7.51
CA TRP A 11 -4.92 22.72 -6.13
C TRP A 11 -3.69 23.37 -5.48
N LEU A 12 -2.54 23.32 -6.15
CA LEU A 12 -1.29 23.88 -5.65
C LEU A 12 -1.39 25.40 -5.40
N HIS A 13 -2.02 26.13 -6.32
CA HIS A 13 -2.26 27.56 -6.16
C HIS A 13 -3.20 27.86 -4.98
N GLY A 14 -4.16 26.97 -4.68
CA GLY A 14 -5.04 27.12 -3.53
C GLY A 14 -4.33 26.98 -2.19
N ILE A 15 -3.36 26.06 -2.09
CA ILE A 15 -2.68 25.76 -0.82
C ILE A 15 -1.40 26.58 -0.63
N ALA A 16 -0.81 27.08 -1.71
CA ALA A 16 0.46 27.78 -1.72
C ALA A 16 0.48 28.92 -2.77
N PRO A 17 -0.46 29.90 -2.68
CA PRO A 17 -0.66 30.91 -3.73
C PRO A 17 0.56 31.80 -3.98
N ASN A 18 1.35 32.04 -2.93
CA ASN A 18 2.52 32.93 -2.97
C ASN A 18 3.85 32.17 -3.01
N THR A 19 3.82 30.85 -3.20
CA THR A 19 5.02 30.02 -3.19
C THR A 19 5.46 29.72 -4.62
N SER A 20 6.74 29.97 -4.91
CA SER A 20 7.30 29.66 -6.22
C SER A 20 7.36 28.14 -6.44
N THR A 21 7.24 27.67 -7.69
CA THR A 21 7.44 26.25 -8.01
C THR A 21 8.81 25.74 -7.57
N ALA A 22 9.82 26.62 -7.56
CA ALA A 22 11.15 26.33 -7.06
C ALA A 22 11.15 25.99 -5.57
N ASP A 23 10.41 26.76 -4.77
CA ASP A 23 10.26 26.54 -3.33
C ASP A 23 9.40 25.31 -3.03
N VAL A 24 8.31 25.10 -3.77
CA VAL A 24 7.49 23.88 -3.65
C VAL A 24 8.35 22.63 -3.84
N CYS A 25 9.19 22.59 -4.87
CA CYS A 25 10.11 21.48 -5.13
C CYS A 25 11.15 21.32 -4.01
N ARG A 26 11.65 22.44 -3.46
CA ARG A 26 12.63 22.44 -2.37
C ARG A 26 12.05 21.86 -1.09
N PHE A 27 10.85 22.27 -0.71
CA PHE A 27 10.19 21.81 0.52
C PHE A 27 9.69 20.36 0.41
N SER A 28 9.16 19.98 -0.75
CA SER A 28 8.60 18.63 -0.97
C SER A 28 9.64 17.55 -1.30
N GLY A 29 10.88 17.94 -1.60
CA GLY A 29 11.91 17.02 -2.11
C GLY A 29 11.63 16.50 -3.52
N VAL A 30 10.55 16.93 -4.19
CA VAL A 30 10.28 16.59 -5.58
C VAL A 30 11.28 17.32 -6.47
N LYS A 31 12.02 16.58 -7.29
CA LYS A 31 12.98 17.18 -8.24
C LYS A 31 12.25 18.15 -9.18
N ARG A 32 12.77 19.37 -9.32
CA ARG A 32 12.19 20.42 -10.18
C ARG A 32 12.00 19.96 -11.62
N THR A 33 12.97 19.23 -12.17
CA THR A 33 12.90 18.67 -13.53
C THR A 33 11.77 17.65 -13.66
N THR A 34 11.57 16.79 -12.65
CA THR A 34 10.48 15.82 -12.61
C THR A 34 9.13 16.51 -12.61
N LEU A 35 8.91 17.48 -11.72
CA LEU A 35 7.63 18.19 -11.65
C LEU A 35 7.37 18.99 -12.94
N ALA A 36 8.36 19.68 -13.48
CA ALA A 36 8.23 20.39 -14.75
C ALA A 36 7.83 19.46 -15.89
N GLN A 37 8.48 18.30 -16.02
CA GLN A 37 8.15 17.30 -17.05
C GLN A 37 6.73 16.75 -16.88
N GLN A 38 6.30 16.47 -15.64
CA GLN A 38 4.94 16.04 -15.35
C GLN A 38 3.90 17.08 -15.77
N LEU A 39 4.13 18.35 -15.45
CA LEU A 39 3.23 19.44 -15.82
C LEU A 39 3.13 19.60 -17.34
N VAL A 40 4.26 19.57 -18.05
CA VAL A 40 4.31 19.63 -19.53
C VAL A 40 3.60 18.45 -20.18
N ARG A 41 3.74 17.24 -19.62
CA ARG A 41 3.05 16.02 -20.11
C ARG A 41 1.55 15.98 -19.75
N GLY A 42 1.05 16.99 -19.03
CA GLY A 42 -0.36 17.05 -18.65
C GLY A 42 -0.73 16.16 -17.46
N LYS A 43 0.23 15.51 -16.81
CA LYS A 43 0.03 14.39 -15.90
C LYS A 43 1.03 14.40 -14.74
N VAL A 44 0.53 14.49 -13.51
CA VAL A 44 1.32 14.60 -12.27
C VAL A 44 1.15 13.33 -11.45
N ALA A 45 2.27 12.73 -10.99
CA ALA A 45 2.20 11.52 -10.19
C ALA A 45 1.57 11.79 -8.82
N GLU A 46 0.79 10.84 -8.32
CA GLU A 46 0.18 10.88 -7.00
C GLU A 46 1.24 11.01 -5.90
N SER A 47 2.40 10.36 -6.08
CA SER A 47 3.53 10.50 -5.15
C SER A 47 4.05 11.94 -5.05
N SER A 48 3.98 12.71 -6.15
CA SER A 48 4.35 14.13 -6.11
C SER A 48 3.32 14.97 -5.35
N LEU A 49 2.02 14.68 -5.51
CA LEU A 49 0.97 15.29 -4.68
C LEU A 49 1.18 14.96 -3.20
N VAL A 50 1.44 13.70 -2.87
CA VAL A 50 1.67 13.24 -1.50
C VAL A 50 2.87 13.94 -0.87
N SER A 51 4.02 13.96 -1.55
CA SER A 51 5.22 14.64 -1.05
C SER A 51 5.00 16.14 -0.84
N ILE A 52 4.26 16.80 -1.73
CA ILE A 52 3.92 18.22 -1.58
C ILE A 52 2.93 18.41 -0.44
N SER A 53 1.90 17.58 -0.33
CA SER A 53 0.91 17.69 0.76
C SER A 53 1.60 17.62 2.13
N ARG A 54 2.46 16.62 2.33
CA ARG A 54 3.25 16.48 3.57
C ARG A 54 4.13 17.69 3.86
N ALA A 55 4.75 18.29 2.84
CA ALA A 55 5.62 19.46 3.00
C ALA A 55 4.87 20.77 3.33
N PHE A 56 3.55 20.78 3.16
CA PHE A 56 2.68 21.90 3.50
C PHE A 56 1.73 21.53 4.66
N ASP A 57 2.09 20.53 5.47
CA ASP A 57 1.32 20.06 6.63
C ASP A 57 -0.15 19.70 6.30
N MET A 58 -0.38 19.22 5.08
CA MET A 58 -1.68 18.74 4.62
C MET A 58 -1.72 17.22 4.63
N ASN A 59 -2.83 16.65 5.10
CA ASN A 59 -3.07 15.22 4.98
C ASN A 59 -3.15 14.82 3.49
N PRO A 60 -2.26 13.95 2.99
CA PRO A 60 -2.28 13.50 1.59
C PRO A 60 -3.57 12.78 1.19
N PHE A 61 -4.24 12.11 2.12
CA PHE A 61 -5.52 11.46 1.89
C PHE A 61 -6.60 12.48 1.50
N ASP A 62 -6.69 13.56 2.26
CA ASP A 62 -7.63 14.67 1.99
C ASP A 62 -7.25 15.44 0.72
N ALA A 63 -5.96 15.61 0.45
CA ALA A 63 -5.48 16.23 -0.78
C ALA A 63 -5.87 15.40 -2.02
N LEU A 64 -5.71 14.08 -1.98
CA LEU A 64 -6.15 13.18 -3.05
C LEU A 64 -7.66 13.30 -3.28
N ALA A 65 -8.45 13.36 -2.22
CA ALA A 65 -9.92 13.46 -2.29
C ALA A 65 -10.42 14.69 -3.08
N GLN A 66 -9.60 15.73 -3.25
CA GLN A 66 -9.97 16.92 -4.05
C GLN A 66 -10.00 16.64 -5.56
N PHE A 67 -9.43 15.53 -6.02
CA PHE A 67 -9.37 15.15 -7.44
C PHE A 67 -10.50 14.20 -7.78
N GLU A 68 -11.12 14.37 -8.96
CA GLU A 68 -12.30 13.59 -9.36
C GLU A 68 -12.04 12.08 -9.42
N ALA A 69 -10.86 11.67 -9.89
CA ALA A 69 -10.45 10.26 -9.91
C ALA A 69 -10.43 9.60 -8.52
N TYR A 70 -10.37 10.43 -7.47
CA TYR A 70 -10.30 10.04 -6.06
C TYR A 70 -11.52 10.52 -5.28
N ALA A 71 -12.63 10.86 -5.95
CA ALA A 71 -13.85 11.31 -5.28
C ALA A 71 -14.39 10.29 -4.25
N ALA A 72 -14.07 9.00 -4.44
CA ALA A 72 -14.39 7.94 -3.48
C ALA A 72 -13.71 8.09 -2.10
N LEU A 73 -12.69 8.94 -1.98
CA LEU A 73 -12.06 9.27 -0.70
C LEU A 73 -12.84 10.32 0.10
N ARG A 74 -13.80 11.00 -0.51
CA ARG A 74 -14.62 12.01 0.16
C ARG A 74 -15.66 11.35 1.07
N GLY A 75 -16.02 12.04 2.14
CA GLY A 75 -17.11 11.65 3.03
C GLY A 75 -16.60 11.06 4.35
N THR A 76 -17.48 10.35 5.06
CA THR A 76 -17.15 9.73 6.34
C THR A 76 -16.15 8.59 6.12
N PRO A 77 -15.01 8.58 6.82
CA PRO A 77 -14.07 7.47 6.75
C PRO A 77 -14.74 6.15 7.10
N VAL A 78 -14.57 5.14 6.24
CA VAL A 78 -14.97 3.77 6.53
C VAL A 78 -13.82 3.13 7.31
N PRO A 79 -14.04 2.67 8.55
CA PRO A 79 -12.98 2.05 9.35
C PRO A 79 -12.48 0.76 8.70
N PRO A 80 -11.18 0.42 8.84
CA PRO A 80 -10.65 -0.83 8.33
C PRO A 80 -11.24 -2.01 9.09
N THR A 81 -11.41 -3.13 8.40
CA THR A 81 -11.75 -4.41 9.04
C THR A 81 -10.55 -4.99 9.80
N ASP A 82 -10.79 -5.91 10.74
CA ASP A 82 -9.71 -6.63 11.44
C ASP A 82 -8.83 -7.41 10.46
N ALA A 83 -9.42 -7.98 9.41
CA ALA A 83 -8.67 -8.66 8.33
C ALA A 83 -7.72 -7.70 7.61
N GLU A 84 -8.17 -6.48 7.29
CA GLU A 84 -7.32 -5.45 6.69
C GLU A 84 -6.18 -5.04 7.62
N LEU A 85 -6.46 -4.84 8.91
CA LEU A 85 -5.46 -4.46 9.91
C LEU A 85 -4.39 -5.55 10.08
N VAL A 86 -4.81 -6.81 10.28
CA VAL A 86 -3.91 -7.95 10.44
C VAL A 86 -3.11 -8.21 9.16
N SER A 87 -3.68 -7.97 7.97
CA SER A 87 -2.95 -8.10 6.70
C SER A 87 -1.70 -7.21 6.62
N GLN A 88 -1.70 -6.10 7.38
CA GLN A 88 -0.61 -5.14 7.44
C GLN A 88 0.39 -5.45 8.58
N VAL A 89 0.27 -6.58 9.25
CA VAL A 89 1.31 -7.14 10.12
C VAL A 89 2.30 -7.92 9.24
N SER A 90 3.60 -7.70 9.44
CA SER A 90 4.63 -8.40 8.66
C SER A 90 4.66 -9.89 9.02
N THR A 91 5.08 -10.77 8.10
CA THR A 91 5.22 -12.21 8.41
C THR A 91 6.14 -12.44 9.61
N THR A 92 7.21 -11.65 9.74
CA THR A 92 8.14 -11.73 10.88
C THR A 92 7.45 -11.37 12.20
N ASP A 93 6.69 -10.28 12.24
CA ASP A 93 5.98 -9.87 13.46
C ASP A 93 4.86 -10.84 13.82
N LEU A 94 4.21 -11.44 12.82
CA LEU A 94 3.21 -12.49 13.03
C LEU A 94 3.84 -13.74 13.68
N LEU A 95 5.02 -14.16 13.22
CA LEU A 95 5.77 -15.26 13.84
C LEU A 95 6.23 -14.91 15.27
N ARG A 96 6.66 -13.67 15.50
CA ARG A 96 7.00 -13.20 16.85
C ARG A 96 5.78 -13.23 17.78
N ALA A 97 4.61 -12.84 17.30
CA ALA A 97 3.37 -12.89 18.06
C ALA A 97 2.99 -14.34 18.44
N VAL A 98 3.17 -15.30 17.53
CA VAL A 98 2.98 -16.74 17.85
C VAL A 98 3.89 -17.16 18.99
N VAL A 99 5.18 -16.81 18.92
CA VAL A 99 6.16 -17.15 19.95
C VAL A 99 5.81 -16.50 21.29
N GLU A 100 5.52 -15.19 21.29
CA GLU A 100 5.13 -14.41 22.48
C GLU A 100 3.93 -15.02 23.21
N ARG A 101 2.93 -15.54 22.48
CA ARG A 101 1.75 -16.18 23.08
C ARG A 101 1.95 -17.63 23.50
N SER A 102 2.79 -18.37 22.77
CA SER A 102 3.01 -19.80 23.03
C SER A 102 3.95 -20.05 24.21
N ASP A 103 4.88 -19.13 24.46
CA ASP A 103 5.82 -19.19 25.58
C ASP A 103 6.01 -17.79 26.16
N PRO A 104 5.14 -17.36 27.10
CA PRO A 104 5.21 -16.03 27.72
C PRO A 104 6.36 -15.91 28.74
N GLY A 105 7.39 -16.76 28.63
CA GLY A 105 8.54 -16.81 29.53
C GLY A 105 9.23 -15.46 29.73
N GLU A 106 9.90 -15.31 30.88
CA GLU A 106 10.68 -14.11 31.20
C GLU A 106 11.76 -13.86 30.13
N GLY A 107 11.67 -12.72 29.43
CA GLY A 107 12.69 -12.27 28.49
C GLY A 107 12.24 -12.06 27.05
N VAL A 108 10.99 -12.35 26.68
CA VAL A 108 10.46 -11.97 25.36
C VAL A 108 10.20 -10.45 25.35
N PRO A 109 10.92 -9.66 24.52
CA PRO A 109 10.69 -8.23 24.44
C PRO A 109 9.31 -7.95 23.84
N PRO A 110 8.59 -6.91 24.30
CA PRO A 110 7.28 -6.55 23.76
C PRO A 110 7.34 -6.40 22.23
N LEU A 111 6.38 -7.02 21.53
CA LEU A 111 6.31 -6.91 20.08
C LEU A 111 5.89 -5.50 19.65
N VAL A 112 6.87 -4.78 19.10
CA VAL A 112 6.67 -3.56 18.31
C VAL A 112 6.53 -3.96 16.85
N LEU A 113 5.37 -3.65 16.27
CA LEU A 113 5.08 -3.98 14.87
C LEU A 113 5.89 -3.10 13.93
N ALA A 114 6.41 -3.69 12.85
CA ALA A 114 7.08 -2.94 11.79
C ALA A 114 6.12 -1.97 11.10
N GLU A 115 6.68 -0.88 10.55
CA GLU A 115 5.94 0.09 9.75
C GLU A 115 5.44 -0.53 8.44
N THR A 116 4.33 0.02 7.94
CA THR A 116 3.80 -0.29 6.61
C THR A 116 4.30 0.70 5.56
N PRO A 117 4.49 0.28 4.30
CA PRO A 117 4.31 -1.07 3.79
C PRO A 117 5.55 -1.95 4.02
N HIS A 118 5.34 -3.26 4.13
CA HIS A 118 6.39 -4.29 4.09
C HIS A 118 6.33 -5.06 2.76
N GLY A 119 7.30 -5.96 2.54
CA GLY A 119 7.53 -6.61 1.24
C GLY A 119 6.35 -7.45 0.68
N SER A 120 5.35 -7.73 1.50
CA SER A 120 4.14 -8.47 1.10
C SER A 120 2.83 -7.71 1.37
N SER A 121 2.88 -6.43 1.80
CA SER A 121 1.72 -5.63 2.20
C SER A 121 0.56 -5.65 1.19
N VAL A 122 0.84 -5.45 -0.10
CA VAL A 122 -0.19 -5.40 -1.14
C VAL A 122 -0.87 -6.76 -1.30
N ARG A 123 -0.06 -7.83 -1.45
CA ARG A 123 -0.59 -9.18 -1.60
C ARG A 123 -1.39 -9.58 -0.37
N ASN A 124 -0.84 -9.32 0.81
CA ASN A 124 -1.46 -9.66 2.07
C ASN A 124 -2.81 -8.99 2.25
N TRP A 125 -2.91 -7.70 1.91
CA TRP A 125 -4.16 -6.96 1.94
C TRP A 125 -5.18 -7.54 0.98
N VAL A 126 -4.81 -7.73 -0.30
CA VAL A 126 -5.73 -8.27 -1.29
C VAL A 126 -6.24 -9.66 -0.89
N ASP A 127 -5.36 -10.55 -0.44
CA ASP A 127 -5.76 -11.89 0.00
C ASP A 127 -6.69 -11.83 1.24
N ALA A 128 -6.54 -10.84 2.12
CA ALA A 128 -7.37 -10.68 3.31
C ALA A 128 -8.78 -10.15 3.03
N ILE A 129 -8.97 -9.44 1.92
CA ILE A 129 -10.27 -8.89 1.49
C ILE A 129 -10.90 -9.67 0.33
N ASP A 130 -10.24 -10.72 -0.15
CA ASP A 130 -10.72 -11.57 -1.24
C ASP A 130 -11.68 -12.65 -0.70
N ASP A 131 -12.90 -12.66 -1.22
CA ASP A 131 -13.93 -13.65 -0.95
C ASP A 131 -13.88 -14.85 -1.91
N GLY A 132 -12.82 -14.94 -2.74
CA GLY A 132 -12.61 -15.93 -3.78
C GLY A 132 -12.91 -15.41 -5.19
N GLU A 133 -13.68 -14.33 -5.31
CA GLU A 133 -14.15 -13.77 -6.59
C GLU A 133 -13.63 -12.34 -6.84
N LEU A 134 -12.88 -11.76 -5.90
CA LEU A 134 -12.43 -10.37 -5.98
C LEU A 134 -11.64 -10.09 -7.25
N ARG A 135 -10.73 -11.01 -7.60
CA ARG A 135 -9.87 -10.87 -8.80
C ARG A 135 -10.70 -10.77 -10.09
N HIS A 136 -11.79 -11.55 -10.18
CA HIS A 136 -12.72 -11.49 -11.30
C HIS A 136 -13.50 -10.17 -11.32
N ARG A 137 -14.00 -9.70 -10.17
CA ARG A 137 -14.71 -8.42 -10.07
C ARG A 137 -13.82 -7.22 -10.40
N VAL A 138 -12.56 -7.22 -9.97
CA VAL A 138 -11.58 -6.17 -10.31
C VAL A 138 -11.29 -6.19 -11.81
N SER A 139 -11.07 -7.38 -12.39
CA SER A 139 -10.85 -7.50 -13.84
C SER A 139 -12.04 -6.97 -14.65
N GLY A 140 -13.26 -7.38 -14.29
CA GLY A 140 -14.49 -6.93 -14.98
C GLY A 140 -14.74 -5.42 -14.87
N SER A 141 -14.44 -4.81 -13.71
CA SER A 141 -14.71 -3.38 -13.49
C SER A 141 -13.61 -2.44 -13.99
N THR A 142 -12.37 -2.90 -14.12
CA THR A 142 -11.22 -2.06 -14.52
C THR A 142 -10.70 -2.36 -15.92
N GLY A 143 -11.10 -3.50 -16.50
CA GLY A 143 -10.54 -4.01 -17.76
C GLY A 143 -9.11 -4.52 -17.65
N ILE A 144 -8.53 -4.58 -16.45
CA ILE A 144 -7.20 -5.17 -16.26
C ILE A 144 -7.27 -6.68 -16.43
N ALA A 145 -6.36 -7.25 -17.21
CA ALA A 145 -6.23 -8.69 -17.32
C ALA A 145 -5.83 -9.29 -15.94
N PRO A 146 -6.36 -10.46 -15.54
CA PRO A 146 -6.02 -11.11 -14.27
C PRO A 146 -4.51 -11.34 -14.08
N GLN A 147 -3.78 -11.59 -15.17
CA GLN A 147 -2.32 -11.75 -15.15
C GLN A 147 -1.62 -10.46 -14.76
N ASN A 148 -2.08 -9.31 -15.26
CA ASN A 148 -1.52 -8.00 -14.93
C ASN A 148 -1.85 -7.62 -13.48
N PHE A 149 -3.06 -7.93 -13.00
CA PHE A 149 -3.41 -7.78 -11.58
C PHE A 149 -2.47 -8.62 -10.70
N SER A 150 -2.27 -9.90 -11.05
CA SER A 150 -1.34 -10.79 -10.34
C SER A 150 0.12 -10.30 -10.37
N ALA A 151 0.54 -9.67 -11.47
CA ALA A 151 1.87 -9.06 -11.58
C ALA A 151 2.03 -7.89 -10.59
N HIS A 152 1.00 -7.04 -10.43
CA HIS A 152 1.01 -5.98 -9.40
C HIS A 152 1.14 -6.53 -7.98
N LEU A 153 0.42 -7.61 -7.66
CA LEU A 153 0.51 -8.27 -6.34
C LEU A 153 1.89 -8.90 -6.11
N THR A 154 2.49 -9.48 -7.15
CA THR A 154 3.83 -10.07 -7.08
C THR A 154 4.91 -9.02 -6.94
N ALA A 155 4.78 -7.88 -7.62
CA ALA A 155 5.70 -6.76 -7.51
C ALA A 155 5.53 -5.93 -6.22
N ASN A 156 4.56 -6.29 -5.37
CA ASN A 156 4.14 -5.50 -4.19
C ASN A 156 3.88 -4.03 -4.55
N ARG A 157 3.26 -3.78 -5.70
CA ARG A 157 3.03 -2.44 -6.27
C ARG A 157 1.64 -2.36 -6.87
N LEU A 158 0.71 -1.80 -6.10
CA LEU A 158 -0.65 -1.56 -6.55
C LEU A 158 -0.84 -0.07 -6.91
N PRO A 159 -1.12 0.27 -8.18
CA PRO A 159 -1.44 1.64 -8.56
C PRO A 159 -2.65 2.17 -7.75
N PRO A 160 -2.67 3.46 -7.36
CA PRO A 160 -3.71 3.97 -6.46
C PRO A 160 -5.14 3.78 -6.97
N GLU A 161 -5.41 4.01 -8.25
CA GLU A 161 -6.75 3.78 -8.81
C GLU A 161 -7.15 2.30 -8.79
N LEU A 162 -6.19 1.40 -9.00
CA LEU A 162 -6.43 -0.04 -8.92
C LEU A 162 -6.65 -0.45 -7.46
N ALA A 163 -5.99 0.18 -6.50
CA ALA A 163 -6.26 0.02 -5.07
C ALA A 163 -7.71 0.44 -4.73
N LEU A 164 -8.16 1.61 -5.19
CA LEU A 164 -9.55 2.06 -4.99
C LEU A 164 -10.58 1.13 -5.65
N ALA A 165 -10.29 0.68 -6.87
CA ALA A 165 -11.16 -0.27 -7.56
C ALA A 165 -11.22 -1.62 -6.83
N THR A 166 -10.11 -2.07 -6.27
CA THR A 166 -10.02 -3.29 -5.46
C THR A 166 -10.82 -3.14 -4.16
N SER A 167 -10.66 -2.03 -3.43
CA SER A 167 -11.47 -1.74 -2.25
C SER A 167 -12.96 -1.75 -2.56
N ARG A 168 -13.37 -1.07 -3.65
CA ARG A 168 -14.77 -1.04 -4.07
C ARG A 168 -15.30 -2.42 -4.42
N ALA A 169 -14.52 -3.22 -5.15
CA ALA A 169 -14.92 -4.58 -5.53
C ALA A 169 -15.00 -5.54 -4.32
N ALA A 170 -14.24 -5.29 -3.25
CA ALA A 170 -14.30 -6.03 -2.00
C ALA A 170 -15.34 -5.50 -1.01
N GLY A 171 -15.93 -4.32 -1.25
CA GLY A 171 -16.87 -3.69 -0.34
C GLY A 171 -16.22 -3.13 0.95
N VAL A 172 -14.91 -2.89 0.93
CA VAL A 172 -14.16 -2.30 2.06
C VAL A 172 -13.89 -0.81 1.85
N GLY A 173 -13.39 -0.15 2.90
CA GLY A 173 -13.00 1.25 2.83
C GLY A 173 -11.91 1.52 1.77
N PRO A 174 -11.88 2.73 1.17
CA PRO A 174 -10.93 3.03 0.10
C PRO A 174 -9.49 3.22 0.58
N ALA A 175 -9.28 3.33 1.90
CA ALA A 175 -7.98 3.63 2.47
C ALA A 175 -7.01 2.44 2.52
N GLY A 176 -7.52 1.22 2.76
CA GLY A 176 -6.68 0.05 3.00
C GLY A 176 -5.67 -0.23 1.89
N GLY A 177 -6.09 -0.15 0.63
CA GLY A 177 -5.21 -0.35 -0.51
C GLY A 177 -4.18 0.78 -0.70
N LEU A 178 -4.48 2.02 -0.27
CA LEU A 178 -3.54 3.13 -0.30
C LEU A 178 -2.46 3.00 0.78
N VAL A 179 -2.84 2.49 1.96
CA VAL A 179 -1.91 2.12 3.05
C VAL A 179 -1.04 0.95 2.63
N ALA A 180 -1.64 -0.13 2.12
CA ALA A 180 -0.93 -1.34 1.71
C ALA A 180 0.07 -1.09 0.55
N SER A 181 -0.21 -0.11 -0.32
CA SER A 181 0.70 0.32 -1.39
C SER A 181 1.74 1.36 -0.94
N GLY A 182 1.64 1.86 0.29
CA GLY A 182 2.53 2.88 0.85
C GLY A 182 2.35 4.28 0.28
N LEU A 183 1.23 4.56 -0.39
CA LEU A 183 0.95 5.92 -0.86
C LEU A 183 0.68 6.85 0.32
N VAL A 184 -0.10 6.37 1.29
CA VAL A 184 -0.44 7.08 2.53
C VAL A 184 -0.09 6.22 3.74
N THR A 185 0.13 6.84 4.89
CA THR A 185 0.34 6.13 6.16
C THR A 185 -0.98 5.70 6.81
N GLU A 186 -0.91 4.82 7.80
CA GLU A 186 -2.07 4.43 8.62
C GLU A 186 -2.76 5.65 9.25
N ALA A 187 -1.96 6.57 9.81
CA ALA A 187 -2.47 7.79 10.42
C ALA A 187 -3.11 8.75 9.40
N GLU A 188 -2.49 8.91 8.22
CA GLU A 188 -3.06 9.73 7.13
C GLU A 188 -4.39 9.15 6.63
N ALA A 189 -4.52 7.82 6.63
CA ALA A 189 -5.75 7.08 6.33
C ALA A 189 -6.81 7.13 7.44
N GLY A 190 -6.51 7.75 8.58
CA GLY A 190 -7.43 7.83 9.72
C GLY A 190 -7.58 6.53 10.51
N TRP A 191 -6.65 5.59 10.39
CA TRP A 191 -6.65 4.38 11.22
C TRP A 191 -6.33 4.75 12.68
N PRO A 192 -7.03 4.17 13.67
CA PRO A 192 -6.72 4.43 15.07
C PRO A 192 -5.28 4.02 15.40
N PRO A 193 -4.55 4.79 16.23
CA PRO A 193 -3.24 4.39 16.71
C PRO A 193 -3.31 3.03 17.41
N GLY A 194 -2.39 2.12 17.07
CA GLY A 194 -2.37 0.77 17.65
C GLY A 194 -3.38 -0.21 17.05
N ALA A 195 -4.22 0.19 16.09
CA ALA A 195 -5.29 -0.65 15.55
C ALA A 195 -4.80 -2.02 15.02
N ARG A 196 -3.61 -2.07 14.38
CA ARG A 196 -3.01 -3.34 13.94
C ARG A 196 -2.69 -4.28 15.10
N ARG A 197 -2.14 -3.74 16.21
CA ARG A 197 -1.86 -4.53 17.41
C ARG A 197 -3.15 -4.99 18.06
N ASP A 198 -4.12 -4.09 18.21
CA ASP A 198 -5.40 -4.44 18.81
C ASP A 198 -6.14 -5.54 18.00
N ALA A 199 -6.09 -5.47 16.66
CA ALA A 199 -6.68 -6.49 15.80
C ALA A 199 -5.93 -7.83 15.90
N LEU A 200 -4.60 -7.79 15.97
CA LEU A 200 -3.80 -8.99 16.23
C LEU A 200 -4.15 -9.60 17.59
N ASP A 201 -4.28 -8.78 18.63
CA ASP A 201 -4.63 -9.19 20.00
C ASP A 201 -6.05 -9.77 20.13
N ARG A 202 -6.96 -9.44 19.21
CA ARG A 202 -8.29 -10.05 19.12
C ARG A 202 -8.30 -11.45 18.48
N MET A 203 -7.26 -11.83 17.73
CA MET A 203 -7.19 -13.17 17.14
C MET A 203 -7.02 -14.24 18.21
N THR A 204 -7.66 -15.39 18.03
CA THR A 204 -7.34 -16.58 18.82
C THR A 204 -5.96 -17.13 18.46
N ASP A 205 -5.36 -17.90 19.37
CA ASP A 205 -4.05 -18.51 19.12
C ASP A 205 -4.07 -19.47 17.91
N GLY A 206 -5.20 -20.15 17.69
CA GLY A 206 -5.41 -21.02 16.53
C GLY A 206 -5.45 -20.24 15.21
N GLU A 207 -6.19 -19.13 15.15
CA GLU A 207 -6.24 -18.26 13.96
C GLU A 207 -4.87 -17.64 13.68
N LEU A 208 -4.17 -17.20 14.72
CA LEU A 208 -2.84 -16.63 14.63
C LEU A 208 -1.83 -17.65 14.07
N ALA A 209 -1.83 -18.88 14.62
CA ALA A 209 -0.96 -19.95 14.16
C ALA A 209 -1.26 -20.36 12.70
N LEU A 210 -2.54 -20.45 12.33
CA LEU A 210 -2.97 -20.77 10.97
C LEU A 210 -2.49 -19.70 9.98
N LEU A 211 -2.76 -18.42 10.26
CA LEU A 211 -2.35 -17.31 9.40
C LEU A 211 -0.82 -17.23 9.29
N ALA A 212 -0.09 -17.45 10.39
CA ALA A 212 1.37 -17.50 10.38
C ALA A 212 1.89 -18.63 9.48
N GLY A 213 1.28 -19.81 9.57
CA GLY A 213 1.58 -20.95 8.70
C GLY A 213 1.34 -20.64 7.22
N GLU A 214 0.19 -20.05 6.88
CA GLU A 214 -0.14 -19.65 5.50
C GLU A 214 0.86 -18.63 4.94
N ARG A 215 1.19 -17.59 5.73
CA ARG A 215 2.17 -16.56 5.34
C ARG A 215 3.57 -17.14 5.15
N LEU A 216 3.98 -18.09 6.00
CA LEU A 216 5.27 -18.76 5.89
C LEU A 216 5.34 -19.68 4.65
N GLN A 217 4.26 -20.41 4.35
CA GLN A 217 4.18 -21.21 3.12
C GLN A 217 4.25 -20.33 1.87
N ALA A 218 3.55 -19.21 1.85
CA ALA A 218 3.60 -18.25 0.74
C ALA A 218 5.00 -17.67 0.55
N LEU A 219 5.67 -17.28 1.65
CA LEU A 219 7.05 -16.80 1.63
C LEU A 219 8.01 -17.87 1.09
N GLY A 220 7.90 -19.12 1.55
CA GLY A 220 8.73 -20.22 1.07
C GLY A 220 8.59 -20.48 -0.43
N LYS A 221 7.36 -20.37 -0.98
CA LYS A 221 7.13 -20.46 -2.44
C LYS A 221 7.79 -19.31 -3.20
N ALA A 222 7.71 -18.09 -2.67
CA ALA A 222 8.32 -16.91 -3.29
C ALA A 222 9.86 -17.01 -3.30
N LEU A 223 10.47 -17.45 -2.20
CA LEU A 223 11.92 -17.62 -2.08
C LEU A 223 12.45 -18.66 -3.08
N ARG A 224 11.83 -19.84 -3.15
CA ARG A 224 12.22 -20.88 -4.12
C ARG A 224 12.13 -20.40 -5.57
N ARG A 225 11.09 -19.63 -5.89
CA ARG A 225 10.95 -19.04 -7.22
C ARG A 225 12.10 -18.07 -7.53
N HIS A 226 12.45 -17.22 -6.58
CA HIS A 226 13.55 -16.27 -6.73
C HIS A 226 14.91 -16.98 -6.88
N GLU A 227 15.16 -18.03 -6.11
CA GLU A 227 16.35 -18.89 -6.25
C GLU A 227 16.44 -19.49 -7.66
N HIS A 228 15.34 -20.03 -8.20
CA HIS A 228 15.30 -20.56 -9.57
C HIS A 228 15.52 -19.48 -10.65
N GLU A 229 14.98 -18.27 -10.46
CA GLU A 229 15.17 -17.15 -11.40
C GLU A 229 16.64 -16.69 -11.42
N LEU A 230 17.30 -16.64 -10.25
CA LEU A 230 18.73 -16.34 -10.13
C LEU A 230 19.60 -17.40 -10.80
N ASP A 231 19.34 -18.68 -10.53
CA ASP A 231 20.07 -19.79 -11.15
C ASP A 231 19.95 -19.77 -12.68
N HIS A 232 18.75 -19.48 -13.20
CA HIS A 232 18.52 -19.37 -14.64
C HIS A 232 19.26 -18.18 -15.24
N SER A 233 19.22 -17.02 -14.59
CA SER A 233 19.96 -15.82 -15.02
C SER A 233 21.47 -16.10 -15.04
N ASN A 234 22.02 -16.72 -13.99
CA ASN A 234 23.44 -17.06 -13.93
C ASN A 234 23.85 -18.00 -15.06
N ARG A 235 23.06 -19.03 -15.36
CA ARG A 235 23.32 -19.92 -16.51
C ARG A 235 23.29 -19.18 -17.85
N ILE A 236 22.41 -18.20 -18.03
CA ILE A 236 22.40 -17.38 -19.26
C ILE A 236 23.69 -16.57 -19.36
N TRP A 237 24.13 -15.95 -18.27
CA TRP A 237 25.39 -15.19 -18.24
C TRP A 237 26.62 -16.08 -18.49
N GLU A 238 26.65 -17.28 -17.92
CA GLU A 238 27.73 -18.26 -18.14
C GLU A 238 27.81 -18.76 -19.59
N ASN A 239 26.69 -18.76 -20.33
CA ASN A 239 26.65 -19.17 -21.73
C ASN A 239 26.88 -18.02 -22.75
N LEU A 240 26.95 -16.77 -22.27
CA LEU A 240 27.20 -15.58 -23.08
C LEU A 240 28.66 -15.06 -22.95
N GLY A 241 29.48 -15.68 -22.10
CA GLY A 241 30.93 -15.47 -21.98
C GLY A 241 31.73 -16.63 -22.58
#